data_AF-A0A087SDI1-F1
#
_entry.id   AF-A0A087SDI1-F1
#
_cell.length_a   1.000
_cell.length_b   1.000
_cell.length_c   1.000
_cell.angle_alpha   90.00
_cell.angle_beta   90.00
_cell.angle_gamma   90.00
#
_symmetry.space_group_name_H-M   'P 1'
#
loop_
_entity.id
_entity.type
_entity.pdbx_description
1 polymer ?
#
loop_
_entity_poly.entity_id
_entity_poly.type
_entity_poly.pdbx_seq_one_letter_code
_entity_poly.pdbx_strand_id
1 'polypeptide(L)'
;MKSMFPFPTVNLAKPLGVKFKRGNDGAAYVSITDPRLGNTDPRIKPGDRVVAVSASFGGDVWEARNFGQVIYAIKTRNGEVFLRLESRGGNLDVFENLDETEEQRLWKEDRTVGNYSAGTKEVQLRNYDSKKRAEQERKDLFNMALSRFKAQNVEEVALIDFENVLSMEPPNFLGDDFSRVTNIARVTQYNIACCYAALGQVDSGLEALESALDSGFEDYAKVRSDKNLEKLRTSPRFKTIIDKYDEPFINEAAISAIKNIFSFGRKK
;
A
#
# COMPACT_ATOMS: atom_id res chain seq x y z
N MET A 1 -29.46 -22.10 -14.58
CA MET A 1 -29.89 -20.68 -14.64
C MET A 1 -28.76 -19.82 -14.09
N LYS A 2 -28.13 -18.98 -14.92
CA LYS A 2 -27.13 -18.01 -14.45
C LYS A 2 -27.86 -17.03 -13.53
N SER A 3 -27.51 -17.01 -12.25
CA SER A 3 -27.96 -15.97 -11.33
C SER A 3 -27.42 -14.64 -11.85
N MET A 4 -28.31 -13.84 -12.42
CA MET A 4 -28.03 -12.51 -12.95
C MET A 4 -28.00 -11.55 -11.75
N PHE A 5 -26.93 -11.59 -10.96
CA PHE A 5 -26.71 -10.55 -9.96
C PHE A 5 -26.43 -9.25 -10.73
N PRO A 6 -27.28 -8.21 -10.60
CA PRO A 6 -27.03 -6.95 -11.27
C PRO A 6 -25.72 -6.38 -10.71
N PHE A 7 -24.85 -5.84 -11.57
CA PHE A 7 -23.68 -5.12 -11.11
C PHE A 7 -24.13 -3.82 -10.43
N PRO A 8 -24.13 -3.67 -9.08
CA PRO A 8 -24.52 -2.40 -8.49
C PRO A 8 -23.59 -1.29 -8.98
N THR A 9 -24.21 -0.17 -9.35
CA THR A 9 -23.53 1.07 -9.71
C THR A 9 -23.76 2.09 -8.60
N VAL A 10 -22.69 2.72 -8.15
CA VAL A 10 -22.67 3.66 -7.04
C VAL A 10 -21.85 4.88 -7.42
N ASN A 11 -22.30 6.05 -6.97
CA ASN A 11 -21.54 7.29 -7.01
C ASN A 11 -21.28 7.72 -5.58
N LEU A 12 -20.00 7.84 -5.21
CA LEU A 12 -19.60 8.22 -3.86
C LEU A 12 -18.76 9.50 -3.90
N ALA A 13 -19.17 10.51 -3.14
CA ALA A 13 -18.35 11.68 -2.89
C ALA A 13 -17.18 11.32 -1.95
N LYS A 14 -16.00 11.92 -2.15
CA LYS A 14 -14.90 11.84 -1.18
C LYS A 14 -15.25 12.64 0.09
N PRO A 15 -14.78 12.25 1.29
CA PRO A 15 -13.96 11.06 1.57
C PRO A 15 -14.78 9.77 1.44
N LEU A 16 -14.13 8.70 0.96
CA LEU A 16 -14.77 7.40 0.81
C LEU A 16 -14.70 6.63 2.13
N GLY A 17 -15.86 6.17 2.61
CA GLY A 17 -15.98 5.18 3.68
C GLY A 17 -15.75 3.75 3.19
N VAL A 18 -15.37 3.58 1.92
CA VAL A 18 -15.06 2.29 1.29
C VAL A 18 -13.56 2.19 1.09
N LYS A 19 -12.97 1.07 1.52
CA LYS A 19 -11.55 0.74 1.25
C LYS A 19 -11.45 -0.43 0.29
N PHE A 20 -10.36 -0.46 -0.45
CA PHE A 20 -10.08 -1.46 -1.45
C PHE A 20 -8.80 -2.21 -1.12
N LYS A 21 -8.73 -3.47 -1.52
CA LYS A 21 -7.55 -4.33 -1.41
C LYS A 21 -7.35 -5.10 -2.71
N ARG A 22 -6.10 -5.39 -3.05
CA ARG A 22 -5.74 -6.25 -4.18
C ARG A 22 -6.10 -7.69 -3.86
N GLY A 23 -6.85 -8.34 -4.74
CA GLY A 23 -7.09 -9.79 -4.69
C GLY A 23 -5.87 -10.58 -5.15
N ASN A 24 -5.87 -11.88 -4.88
CA ASN A 24 -4.84 -12.81 -5.36
C ASN A 24 -4.74 -12.88 -6.89
N ASP A 25 -5.81 -12.52 -7.61
CA ASP A 25 -5.88 -12.37 -9.07
C ASP A 25 -5.42 -10.99 -9.59
N GLY A 26 -5.04 -10.08 -8.69
CA GLY A 26 -4.62 -8.71 -9.01
C GLY A 26 -5.74 -7.69 -9.24
N ALA A 27 -7.01 -8.09 -9.17
CA ALA A 27 -8.13 -7.17 -9.28
C ALA A 27 -8.37 -6.38 -7.97
N ALA A 28 -9.18 -5.31 -8.05
CA ALA A 28 -9.57 -4.53 -6.88
C ALA A 28 -10.87 -5.07 -6.27
N TYR A 29 -10.87 -5.27 -4.96
CA TYR A 29 -12.02 -5.72 -4.20
C TYR A 29 -12.27 -4.79 -3.02
N VAL A 30 -13.53 -4.65 -2.63
CA VAL A 30 -13.91 -3.93 -1.41
C VAL A 30 -13.41 -4.72 -0.20
N SER A 31 -12.61 -4.08 0.64
CA SER A 31 -12.09 -4.70 1.87
C SER A 31 -12.84 -4.24 3.12
N ILE A 32 -13.24 -2.97 3.16
CA ILE A 32 -13.93 -2.36 4.30
C ILE A 32 -15.03 -1.44 3.79
N THR A 33 -16.15 -1.40 4.50
CA THR A 33 -17.19 -0.38 4.36
C THR A 33 -17.51 0.14 5.75
N ASP A 34 -17.09 1.37 6.05
CA ASP A 34 -17.26 2.01 7.36
C ASP A 34 -17.70 3.48 7.18
N PRO A 35 -18.94 3.83 7.58
CA PRO A 35 -19.43 5.22 7.48
C PRO A 35 -18.67 6.20 8.37
N ARG A 36 -17.88 5.73 9.34
CA ARG A 36 -16.98 6.59 10.13
C ARG A 36 -15.80 7.12 9.34
N LEU A 37 -15.44 6.44 8.25
CA LEU A 37 -14.32 6.82 7.37
C LEU A 37 -14.75 7.75 6.22
N GLY A 38 -16.05 7.86 5.94
CA GLY A 38 -16.60 8.70 4.88
C GLY A 38 -17.88 8.14 4.25
N ASN A 39 -18.18 8.57 3.03
CA ASN A 39 -19.40 8.19 2.32
C ASN A 39 -19.38 6.71 1.91
N THR A 40 -20.50 6.03 2.14
CA THR A 40 -20.72 4.62 1.81
C THR A 40 -22.07 4.45 1.10
N ASP A 41 -22.30 3.29 0.50
CA ASP A 41 -23.60 2.90 -0.06
C ASP A 41 -23.98 1.51 0.49
N PRO A 42 -25.22 1.31 1.00
CA PRO A 42 -25.66 0.04 1.58
C PRO A 42 -25.59 -1.17 0.63
N ARG A 43 -25.50 -0.93 -0.69
CA ARG A 43 -25.37 -1.98 -1.71
C ARG A 43 -23.97 -2.55 -1.81
N ILE A 44 -22.98 -1.87 -1.24
CA ILE A 44 -21.57 -2.27 -1.25
C ILE A 44 -21.30 -3.18 -0.06
N LYS A 45 -20.66 -4.32 -0.31
CA LYS A 45 -20.23 -5.26 0.72
C LYS A 45 -18.74 -5.58 0.60
N PRO A 46 -18.04 -5.83 1.72
CA PRO A 46 -16.73 -6.47 1.68
C PRO A 46 -16.75 -7.72 0.81
N GLY A 47 -15.72 -7.89 -0.03
CA GLY A 47 -15.61 -8.98 -1.00
C GLY A 47 -16.11 -8.63 -2.41
N ASP A 48 -16.89 -7.55 -2.60
CA ASP A 48 -17.36 -7.16 -3.94
C ASP A 48 -16.21 -6.73 -4.84
N ARG A 49 -16.22 -7.16 -6.12
CA ARG A 49 -15.17 -6.86 -7.10
C ARG A 49 -15.48 -5.57 -7.83
N VAL A 50 -14.50 -4.68 -7.97
CA VAL A 50 -14.64 -3.51 -8.87
C VAL A 50 -14.46 -3.97 -10.31
N VAL A 51 -15.48 -3.76 -11.14
CA VAL A 51 -15.45 -4.09 -12.58
C VAL A 51 -15.40 -2.85 -13.47
N ALA A 52 -15.75 -1.67 -12.95
CA ALA A 52 -15.52 -0.41 -13.63
C ALA A 52 -15.36 0.76 -12.63
N VAL A 53 -14.62 1.80 -13.03
CA VAL A 53 -14.34 2.99 -12.24
C VAL A 53 -14.36 4.26 -13.11
N SER A 54 -14.84 5.39 -12.59
CA SER A 54 -14.77 6.69 -13.29
C SER A 54 -13.32 7.08 -13.62
N ALA A 55 -13.11 7.69 -14.79
CA ALA A 55 -11.88 8.37 -15.15
C ALA A 55 -11.59 9.57 -14.22
N SER A 56 -10.33 10.00 -14.16
CA SER A 56 -9.90 11.13 -13.33
C SER A 56 -10.69 12.41 -13.63
N PHE A 57 -10.95 12.67 -14.91
CA PHE A 57 -11.68 13.85 -15.41
C PHE A 57 -12.84 13.43 -16.33
N GLY A 58 -13.87 14.27 -16.41
CA GLY A 58 -15.04 14.03 -17.26
C GLY A 58 -16.00 12.97 -16.71
N GLY A 59 -16.84 12.44 -17.59
CA GLY A 59 -17.86 11.43 -17.29
C GLY A 59 -17.51 10.01 -17.74
N ASP A 60 -16.29 9.79 -18.24
CA ASP A 60 -15.87 8.50 -18.77
C ASP A 60 -15.75 7.46 -17.67
N VAL A 61 -16.06 6.20 -18.02
CA VAL A 61 -15.98 5.04 -17.13
C VAL A 61 -15.09 4.00 -17.77
N TRP A 62 -14.06 3.58 -17.04
CA TRP A 62 -13.06 2.63 -17.51
C TRP A 62 -13.31 1.26 -16.92
N GLU A 63 -12.99 0.21 -17.69
CA GLU A 63 -12.92 -1.14 -17.16
C GLU A 63 -11.83 -1.24 -16.08
N ALA A 64 -12.16 -1.85 -14.95
CA ALA A 64 -11.23 -2.04 -13.84
C ALA A 64 -10.33 -3.25 -14.11
N ARG A 65 -9.17 -3.00 -14.73
CA ARG A 65 -8.25 -4.07 -15.17
C ARG A 65 -7.40 -4.65 -14.05
N ASN A 66 -6.94 -3.81 -13.13
CA ASN A 66 -6.13 -4.22 -11.98
C ASN A 66 -6.28 -3.24 -10.81
N PHE A 67 -5.82 -3.66 -9.63
CA PHE A 67 -5.88 -2.87 -8.41
C PHE A 67 -5.25 -1.48 -8.53
N GLY A 68 -3.99 -1.39 -8.97
CA GLY A 68 -3.28 -0.12 -9.08
C GLY A 68 -4.01 0.90 -9.96
N GLN A 69 -4.60 0.45 -11.09
CA GLN A 69 -5.40 1.31 -11.97
C GLN A 69 -6.65 1.86 -11.25
N VAL A 70 -7.34 1.01 -10.50
CA VAL A 70 -8.54 1.42 -9.74
C VAL A 70 -8.16 2.44 -8.67
N ILE A 71 -7.10 2.18 -7.90
CA ILE A 71 -6.63 3.10 -6.87
C ILE A 71 -6.21 4.44 -7.48
N TYR A 72 -5.48 4.42 -8.59
CA TYR A 72 -5.11 5.63 -9.33
C TYR A 72 -6.35 6.43 -9.73
N ALA A 73 -7.33 5.80 -10.40
CA ALA A 73 -8.55 6.45 -10.83
C ALA A 73 -9.30 7.09 -9.65
N ILE A 74 -9.42 6.37 -8.53
CA ILE A 74 -10.06 6.88 -7.31
C ILE A 74 -9.31 8.07 -6.73
N LYS A 75 -7.99 7.96 -6.53
CA LYS A 75 -7.17 9.01 -5.89
C LYS A 75 -7.21 10.29 -6.72
N THR A 76 -7.13 10.18 -8.04
CA THR A 76 -7.03 11.31 -8.96
C THR A 76 -8.37 11.89 -9.40
N ARG A 77 -9.49 11.19 -9.11
CA ARG A 77 -10.83 11.67 -9.45
C ARG A 77 -11.14 13.02 -8.82
N ASN A 78 -11.53 13.99 -9.66
CA ASN A 78 -12.17 15.23 -9.24
C ASN A 78 -13.71 15.06 -9.29
N GLY A 79 -14.37 15.15 -8.14
CA GLY A 79 -15.81 14.91 -7.98
C GLY A 79 -16.14 13.52 -7.45
N GLU A 80 -17.37 13.07 -7.72
CA GLU A 80 -17.84 11.76 -7.29
C GLU A 80 -17.11 10.63 -8.01
N VAL A 81 -16.83 9.56 -7.26
CA VAL A 81 -16.23 8.33 -7.73
C VAL A 81 -17.37 7.41 -8.15
N PHE A 82 -17.48 7.15 -9.46
CA PHE A 82 -18.37 6.12 -9.98
C PHE A 82 -17.69 4.77 -9.85
N LEU A 83 -18.41 3.77 -9.32
CA LEU A 83 -17.99 2.39 -9.29
C LEU A 83 -19.10 1.50 -9.83
N ARG A 84 -18.72 0.52 -10.65
CA ARG A 84 -19.56 -0.65 -10.95
C ARG A 84 -18.91 -1.85 -10.30
N LEU A 85 -19.69 -2.55 -9.47
CA LEU A 85 -19.21 -3.68 -8.67
C LEU A 85 -19.90 -4.97 -9.14
N GLU A 86 -19.19 -6.09 -9.05
CA GLU A 86 -19.77 -7.42 -9.13
C GLU A 86 -19.95 -7.93 -7.70
N SER A 87 -21.20 -8.14 -7.29
CA SER A 87 -21.51 -8.64 -5.95
C SER A 87 -20.97 -10.05 -5.78
N ARG A 88 -20.16 -10.27 -4.74
CA ARG A 88 -19.63 -11.60 -4.39
C ARG A 88 -20.28 -12.18 -3.15
N GLY A 89 -21.38 -11.56 -2.69
CA GLY A 89 -22.18 -12.08 -1.58
C GLY A 89 -21.44 -12.11 -0.24
N GLY A 90 -20.40 -11.30 -0.07
CA GLY A 90 -19.54 -11.33 1.12
C GLY A 90 -18.41 -12.35 1.07
N ASN A 91 -18.16 -13.00 -0.07
CA ASN A 91 -17.05 -13.95 -0.22
C ASN A 91 -15.69 -13.21 -0.20
N LEU A 92 -14.80 -13.62 0.71
CA LEU A 92 -13.49 -13.03 0.96
C LEU A 92 -12.31 -13.92 0.53
N ASP A 93 -12.58 -15.07 -0.11
CA ASP A 93 -11.59 -16.02 -0.65
C ASP A 93 -10.47 -15.38 -1.49
N VAL A 94 -10.75 -14.31 -2.22
CA VAL A 94 -9.79 -13.53 -3.02
C VAL A 94 -8.70 -12.86 -2.18
N PHE A 95 -8.94 -12.69 -0.87
CA PHE A 95 -7.98 -12.16 0.08
C PHE A 95 -7.27 -13.24 0.87
N GLU A 96 -7.73 -14.49 0.78
CA GLU A 96 -7.06 -15.62 1.37
C GLU A 96 -5.79 -15.87 0.57
N ASN A 97 -4.69 -16.10 1.28
CA ASN A 97 -3.47 -16.55 0.64
C ASN A 97 -3.85 -17.82 -0.14
N LEU A 98 -3.61 -17.86 -1.45
CA LEU A 98 -3.81 -19.07 -2.27
C LEU A 98 -3.07 -20.30 -1.71
N ASP A 99 -2.12 -20.06 -0.81
CA ASP A 99 -1.30 -21.05 -0.13
C ASP A 99 -1.88 -21.53 1.23
N GLU A 100 -2.82 -20.78 1.82
CA GLU A 100 -3.68 -21.24 2.91
C GLU A 100 -4.79 -22.12 2.34
N THR A 101 -4.41 -23.32 1.86
CA THR A 101 -5.36 -24.33 1.38
C THR A 101 -6.37 -24.69 2.48
N GLU A 102 -7.53 -25.22 2.10
CA GLU A 102 -8.54 -25.78 3.02
C GLU A 102 -7.92 -26.72 4.07
N GLU A 103 -6.86 -27.43 3.70
CA GLU A 103 -6.04 -28.28 4.57
C GLU A 103 -5.38 -27.49 5.71
N GLN A 104 -4.85 -26.28 5.46
CA GLN A 104 -4.25 -25.44 6.50
C GLN A 104 -5.28 -24.89 7.49
N ARG A 105 -6.55 -24.74 7.06
CA ARG A 105 -7.68 -24.38 7.93
C ARG A 105 -8.11 -25.54 8.82
N LEU A 106 -8.31 -26.73 8.23
CA LEU A 106 -8.54 -27.97 8.96
C LEU A 106 -7.39 -28.27 9.93
N TRP A 107 -6.16 -27.83 9.63
CA TRP A 107 -5.01 -28.01 10.52
C TRP A 107 -4.85 -26.94 11.60
N LYS A 108 -5.44 -25.74 11.45
CA LYS A 108 -5.60 -24.84 12.61
C LYS A 108 -6.47 -25.52 13.67
N GLU A 109 -7.46 -26.31 13.24
CA GLU A 109 -8.29 -27.15 14.10
C GLU A 109 -7.52 -28.38 14.65
N ASP A 110 -6.69 -29.07 13.85
CA ASP A 110 -5.86 -30.19 14.37
C ASP A 110 -4.71 -29.74 15.30
N ARG A 111 -4.16 -28.53 15.11
CA ARG A 111 -3.11 -27.97 15.98
C ARG A 111 -3.63 -27.65 17.37
N THR A 112 -4.91 -27.30 17.50
CA THR A 112 -5.60 -27.21 18.80
C THR A 112 -5.70 -28.57 19.52
N VAL A 113 -5.54 -29.68 18.78
CA VAL A 113 -5.66 -31.07 19.27
C VAL A 113 -4.29 -31.75 19.47
N GLY A 114 -3.18 -31.09 19.10
CA GLY A 114 -1.83 -31.48 19.51
C GLY A 114 -1.18 -32.67 18.77
N ASN A 115 -1.62 -33.00 17.55
CA ASN A 115 -1.03 -34.10 16.78
C ASN A 115 0.03 -33.60 15.78
N TYR A 116 1.30 -33.99 15.95
CA TYR A 116 2.42 -33.54 15.09
C TYR A 116 2.86 -34.67 14.14
N SER A 117 2.38 -34.64 12.89
CA SER A 117 2.67 -35.67 11.87
C SER A 117 3.60 -35.16 10.74
N ALA A 118 4.03 -36.08 9.86
CA ALA A 118 4.94 -35.85 8.73
C ALA A 118 4.50 -34.74 7.75
N GLY A 119 3.19 -34.47 7.64
CA GLY A 119 2.65 -33.37 6.82
C GLY A 119 3.10 -31.96 7.26
N THR A 120 3.60 -31.82 8.49
CA THR A 120 4.10 -30.53 9.01
C THR A 120 5.34 -30.04 8.25
N LYS A 121 6.24 -30.94 7.83
CA LYS A 121 7.45 -30.57 7.08
C LYS A 121 7.11 -30.15 5.65
N GLU A 122 6.23 -30.89 4.99
CA GLU A 122 5.79 -30.60 3.62
C GLU A 122 5.08 -29.25 3.53
N VAL A 123 4.25 -28.90 4.52
CA VAL A 123 3.60 -27.59 4.56
C VAL A 123 4.55 -26.46 4.93
N GLN A 124 5.52 -26.68 5.82
CA GLN A 124 6.56 -25.69 6.06
C GLN A 124 7.34 -25.38 4.77
N LEU A 125 7.68 -26.42 3.99
CA LEU A 125 8.33 -26.27 2.69
C LEU A 125 7.43 -25.53 1.69
N ARG A 126 6.14 -25.89 1.59
CA ARG A 126 5.19 -25.22 0.69
C ARG A 126 4.99 -23.74 1.04
N ASN A 127 4.84 -23.42 2.32
CA ASN A 127 4.70 -22.04 2.79
C ASN A 127 5.99 -21.23 2.58
N TYR A 128 7.15 -21.86 2.78
CA TYR A 128 8.42 -21.25 2.47
C TYR A 128 8.55 -20.93 0.98
N ASP A 129 8.21 -21.88 0.10
CA ASP A 129 8.24 -21.72 -1.34
C ASP A 129 7.28 -20.64 -1.83
N SER A 130 6.04 -20.64 -1.34
CA SER A 130 5.04 -19.59 -1.59
C SER A 130 5.59 -18.21 -1.23
N LYS A 131 6.08 -18.06 0.01
CA LYS A 131 6.63 -16.79 0.48
C LYS A 131 7.80 -16.33 -0.39
N LYS A 132 8.65 -17.26 -0.84
CA LYS A 132 9.76 -16.96 -1.75
C LYS A 132 9.30 -16.55 -3.15
N ARG A 133 8.27 -17.20 -3.70
CA ARG A 133 7.66 -16.79 -4.98
C ARG A 133 7.05 -15.40 -4.90
N ALA A 134 6.25 -15.11 -3.87
CA ALA A 134 5.65 -13.79 -3.66
C ALA A 134 6.73 -12.70 -3.47
N GLU A 135 7.80 -13.01 -2.72
CA GLU A 135 8.96 -12.12 -2.57
C GLU A 135 9.62 -11.80 -3.93
N GLN A 136 9.78 -12.82 -4.78
CA GLN A 136 10.37 -12.67 -6.11
C GLN A 136 9.47 -11.88 -7.07
N GLU A 137 8.18 -12.22 -7.15
CA GLU A 137 7.20 -11.52 -8.01
C GLU A 137 7.17 -10.01 -7.68
N ARG A 138 7.18 -9.68 -6.40
CA ARG A 138 7.21 -8.29 -5.94
C ARG A 138 8.50 -7.56 -6.34
N LYS A 139 9.65 -8.24 -6.30
CA LYS A 139 10.94 -7.68 -6.78
C LYS A 139 10.91 -7.43 -8.27
N ASP A 140 10.37 -8.38 -9.05
CA ASP A 140 10.29 -8.26 -10.51
C ASP A 140 9.38 -7.10 -10.91
N LEU A 141 8.22 -6.98 -10.27
CA LEU A 141 7.29 -5.86 -10.48
C LEU A 141 7.91 -4.52 -10.08
N PHE A 142 8.62 -4.47 -8.96
CA PHE A 142 9.34 -3.26 -8.51
C PHE A 142 10.41 -2.81 -9.51
N ASN A 143 11.20 -3.75 -10.04
CA ASN A 143 12.21 -3.45 -11.06
C ASN A 143 11.58 -2.96 -12.36
N MET A 144 10.45 -3.55 -12.77
CA MET A 144 9.68 -3.08 -13.93
C MET A 144 9.17 -1.64 -13.72
N ALA A 145 8.61 -1.34 -12.55
CA ALA A 145 8.13 -0.01 -12.19
C ALA A 145 9.26 1.04 -12.22
N LEU A 146 10.43 0.71 -11.65
CA LEU A 146 11.63 1.55 -11.72
C LEU A 146 12.10 1.80 -13.16
N SER A 147 12.08 0.76 -14.00
CA SER A 147 12.47 0.87 -15.41
C SER A 147 11.55 1.83 -16.16
N ARG A 148 10.24 1.69 -15.97
CA ARG A 148 9.23 2.59 -16.56
C ARG A 148 9.40 4.01 -16.05
N PHE A 149 9.53 4.20 -14.73
CA PHE A 149 9.74 5.53 -14.15
C PHE A 149 10.96 6.25 -14.75
N LYS A 150 12.06 5.54 -14.99
CA LYS A 150 13.27 6.10 -15.60
C LYS A 150 13.14 6.43 -17.08
N ALA A 151 12.22 5.79 -17.80
CA ALA A 151 12.04 6.01 -19.24
C ALA A 151 11.50 7.40 -19.58
N GLN A 152 10.98 8.15 -18.58
CA GLN A 152 10.33 9.46 -18.71
C GLN A 152 9.05 9.42 -19.57
N ASN A 153 8.01 10.18 -19.21
CA ASN A 153 6.69 10.23 -19.88
C ASN A 153 5.78 9.00 -19.71
N VAL A 154 6.05 8.14 -18.72
CA VAL A 154 5.18 7.00 -18.38
C VAL A 154 4.84 6.98 -16.88
N GLU A 155 4.74 8.17 -16.28
CA GLU A 155 4.56 8.36 -14.85
C GLU A 155 3.26 7.72 -14.34
N GLU A 156 2.17 7.80 -15.12
CA GLU A 156 0.91 7.13 -14.78
C GLU A 156 1.07 5.60 -14.75
N VAL A 157 1.76 5.03 -15.74
CA VAL A 157 1.97 3.58 -15.84
C VAL A 157 2.89 3.10 -14.72
N ALA A 158 3.97 3.83 -14.46
CA ALA A 158 4.90 3.53 -13.38
C ALA A 158 4.22 3.64 -12.00
N LEU A 159 3.38 4.66 -11.81
CA LEU A 159 2.57 4.83 -10.59
C LEU A 159 1.63 3.64 -10.36
N ILE A 160 0.92 3.20 -11.40
CA ILE A 160 0.05 2.02 -11.32
C ILE A 160 0.85 0.77 -10.90
N ASP A 161 2.04 0.56 -11.47
CA ASP A 161 2.89 -0.56 -11.09
C ASP A 161 3.38 -0.44 -9.65
N PHE A 162 3.79 0.75 -9.21
CA PHE A 162 4.22 0.96 -7.83
C PHE A 162 3.08 0.76 -6.82
N GLU A 163 1.86 1.19 -7.12
CA GLU A 163 0.69 0.90 -6.26
C GLU A 163 0.43 -0.61 -6.17
N ASN A 164 0.64 -1.35 -7.28
CA ASN A 164 0.59 -2.81 -7.26
C ASN A 164 1.73 -3.41 -6.40
N VAL A 165 2.97 -2.93 -6.51
CA VAL A 165 4.08 -3.37 -5.64
C VAL A 165 3.75 -3.15 -4.16
N LEU A 166 3.26 -1.97 -3.81
CA LEU A 166 2.94 -1.63 -2.42
C LEU A 166 1.82 -2.52 -1.87
N SER A 167 0.85 -2.88 -2.71
CA SER A 167 -0.23 -3.80 -2.32
C SER A 167 0.21 -5.25 -2.09
N MET A 168 1.42 -5.61 -2.53
CA MET A 168 2.04 -6.92 -2.30
C MET A 168 2.92 -6.95 -1.05
N GLU A 169 2.92 -5.89 -0.24
CA GLU A 169 3.69 -5.85 1.01
C GLU A 169 3.20 -6.95 1.98
N PRO A 170 4.11 -7.80 2.51
CA PRO A 170 3.72 -8.87 3.42
C PRO A 170 3.01 -8.34 4.68
N PRO A 171 1.89 -8.95 5.09
CA PRO A 171 1.20 -8.57 6.31
C PRO A 171 2.08 -8.89 7.53
N ASN A 172 2.06 -7.99 8.53
CA ASN A 172 2.82 -8.14 9.78
C ASN A 172 4.32 -8.38 9.56
N PHE A 173 4.90 -7.76 8.53
CA PHE A 173 6.34 -7.81 8.30
C PHE A 173 7.10 -7.30 9.53
N LEU A 174 8.18 -8.00 9.88
CA LEU A 174 9.14 -7.59 10.90
C LEU A 174 10.54 -7.92 10.37
N GLY A 175 11.29 -6.87 10.04
CA GLY A 175 12.70 -6.99 9.67
C GLY A 175 13.60 -7.23 10.89
N ASP A 176 14.84 -7.65 10.64
CA ASP A 176 15.86 -7.82 11.68
C ASP A 176 16.20 -6.48 12.38
N ASP A 177 15.96 -5.36 11.70
CA ASP A 177 16.07 -3.99 12.18
C ASP A 177 14.79 -3.47 12.87
N PHE A 178 13.84 -4.35 13.19
CA PHE A 178 12.50 -4.05 13.71
C PHE A 178 11.62 -3.21 12.76
N SER A 179 12.00 -3.08 11.48
CA SER A 179 11.15 -2.42 10.48
C SER A 179 9.83 -3.18 10.28
N ARG A 180 8.72 -2.44 10.21
CA ARG A 180 7.37 -2.99 10.01
C ARG A 180 6.93 -3.05 8.54
N VAL A 181 7.81 -2.59 7.65
CA VAL A 181 7.65 -2.66 6.20
C VAL A 181 8.99 -3.02 5.58
N THR A 182 8.95 -3.67 4.43
CA THR A 182 10.15 -4.00 3.68
C THR A 182 10.80 -2.74 3.10
N ASN A 183 12.10 -2.83 2.80
CA ASN A 183 12.80 -1.76 2.12
C ASN A 183 12.17 -1.41 0.74
N ILE A 184 11.68 -2.42 0.01
CA ILE A 184 10.98 -2.22 -1.26
C ILE A 184 9.73 -1.37 -1.06
N ALA A 185 8.93 -1.57 0.00
CA ALA A 185 7.76 -0.74 0.28
C ALA A 185 8.14 0.72 0.56
N ARG A 186 9.16 0.96 1.40
CA ARG A 186 9.66 2.32 1.69
C ARG A 186 10.06 3.07 0.42
N VAL A 187 10.88 2.43 -0.42
CA VAL A 187 11.35 3.00 -1.69
C VAL A 187 10.19 3.16 -2.68
N THR A 188 9.24 2.23 -2.69
CA THR A 188 8.03 2.29 -3.53
C THR A 188 7.17 3.51 -3.17
N GLN A 189 6.89 3.75 -1.89
CA GLN A 189 6.11 4.92 -1.46
C GLN A 189 6.79 6.23 -1.85
N TYR A 190 8.11 6.33 -1.70
CA TYR A 190 8.87 7.48 -2.18
C TYR A 190 8.71 7.69 -3.69
N ASN A 191 8.83 6.63 -4.50
CA ASN A 191 8.65 6.74 -5.94
C ASN A 191 7.20 7.04 -6.35
N ILE A 192 6.20 6.58 -5.58
CA ILE A 192 4.80 6.98 -5.75
C ILE A 192 4.67 8.51 -5.57
N ALA A 193 5.31 9.08 -4.54
CA ALA A 193 5.34 10.53 -4.33
C ALA A 193 5.97 11.27 -5.53
N CYS A 194 7.09 10.76 -6.05
CA CYS A 194 7.72 11.29 -7.26
C CYS A 194 6.80 11.23 -8.49
N CYS A 195 6.07 10.14 -8.68
CA CYS A 195 5.13 10.01 -9.81
C CYS A 195 3.98 11.03 -9.69
N TYR A 196 3.36 11.13 -8.51
CA TYR A 196 2.30 12.13 -8.28
C TYR A 196 2.80 13.56 -8.48
N ALA A 197 4.01 13.86 -8.00
CA ALA A 197 4.66 15.13 -8.22
C ALA A 197 4.83 15.41 -9.72
N ALA A 198 5.38 14.47 -10.49
CA ALA A 198 5.55 14.63 -11.93
C ALA A 198 4.20 14.88 -12.65
N LEU A 199 3.14 14.18 -12.25
CA LEU A 199 1.76 14.37 -12.73
C LEU A 199 1.09 15.68 -12.28
N GLY A 200 1.77 16.50 -11.46
CA GLY A 200 1.23 17.76 -10.93
C GLY A 200 0.19 17.60 -9.83
N GLN A 201 0.05 16.39 -9.28
CA GLN A 201 -0.91 16.08 -8.22
C GLN A 201 -0.26 16.29 -6.85
N VAL A 202 -0.13 17.56 -6.48
CA VAL A 202 0.65 17.99 -5.32
C VAL A 202 0.15 17.37 -4.00
N ASP A 203 -1.16 17.38 -3.73
CA ASP A 203 -1.69 16.85 -2.47
C ASP A 203 -1.46 15.34 -2.33
N SER A 204 -1.78 14.56 -3.37
CA SER A 204 -1.51 13.11 -3.41
C SER A 204 -0.02 12.79 -3.27
N GLY A 205 0.84 13.60 -3.90
CA GLY A 205 2.29 13.47 -3.77
C GLY A 205 2.78 13.72 -2.36
N LEU A 206 2.23 14.72 -1.66
CA LEU A 206 2.59 15.02 -0.27
C LEU A 206 2.11 13.93 0.69
N GLU A 207 0.91 13.37 0.50
CA GLU A 207 0.42 12.24 1.29
C GLU A 207 1.29 10.99 1.11
N ALA A 208 1.70 10.70 -0.13
CA ALA A 208 2.60 9.59 -0.42
C ALA A 208 4.00 9.81 0.18
N LEU A 209 4.51 11.05 0.14
CA LEU A 209 5.80 11.40 0.74
C LEU A 209 5.76 11.23 2.26
N GLU A 210 4.73 11.76 2.92
CA GLU A 210 4.52 11.60 4.37
C GLU A 210 4.46 10.11 4.74
N SER A 211 3.70 9.30 3.98
CA SER A 211 3.64 7.86 4.19
C SER A 211 5.01 7.17 4.04
N ALA A 212 5.84 7.60 3.09
CA ALA A 212 7.19 7.04 2.91
C ALA A 212 8.09 7.34 4.11
N LEU A 213 8.06 8.57 4.61
CA LEU A 213 8.87 9.01 5.74
C LEU A 213 8.41 8.35 7.05
N ASP A 214 7.10 8.28 7.30
CA ASP A 214 6.50 7.56 8.45
C ASP A 214 6.85 6.06 8.43
N SER A 215 7.02 5.50 7.23
CA SER A 215 7.42 4.11 7.02
C SER A 215 8.94 3.90 7.14
N GLY A 216 9.72 4.96 7.41
CA GLY A 216 11.16 4.91 7.65
C GLY A 216 12.03 5.13 6.42
N PHE A 217 11.53 5.81 5.38
CA PHE A 217 12.39 6.28 4.29
C PHE A 217 13.35 7.38 4.81
N GLU A 218 14.65 7.12 4.75
CA GLU A 218 15.66 7.91 5.49
C GLU A 218 16.55 8.81 4.61
N ASP A 219 16.42 8.77 3.29
CA ASP A 219 17.22 9.61 2.38
C ASP A 219 16.64 11.03 2.29
N TYR A 220 16.67 11.76 3.41
CA TYR A 220 16.13 13.11 3.51
C TYR A 220 16.87 14.12 2.62
N ALA A 221 18.17 13.89 2.39
CA ALA A 221 18.95 14.71 1.47
C ALA A 221 18.41 14.61 0.04
N LYS A 222 18.05 13.40 -0.39
CA LYS A 222 17.37 13.19 -1.67
C LYS A 222 15.99 13.83 -1.68
N VAL A 223 15.18 13.69 -0.63
CA VAL A 223 13.86 14.37 -0.56
C VAL A 223 13.98 15.88 -0.78
N ARG A 224 15.03 16.51 -0.24
CA ARG A 224 15.28 17.95 -0.40
C ARG A 224 15.85 18.35 -1.75
N SER A 225 16.44 17.44 -2.53
CA SER A 225 17.19 17.76 -3.76
C SER A 225 16.64 17.11 -5.04
N ASP A 226 15.86 16.02 -4.95
CA ASP A 226 15.32 15.28 -6.09
C ASP A 226 14.45 16.19 -6.98
N LYS A 227 14.76 16.22 -8.28
CA LYS A 227 14.02 17.03 -9.26
C LYS A 227 12.58 16.55 -9.43
N ASN A 228 12.31 15.26 -9.21
CA ASN A 228 10.96 14.73 -9.33
C ASN A 228 10.02 15.31 -8.27
N LEU A 229 10.54 15.75 -7.12
CA LEU A 229 9.76 16.36 -6.04
C LEU A 229 9.68 17.88 -6.12
N GLU A 230 10.21 18.51 -7.17
CA GLU A 230 10.27 19.97 -7.30
C GLU A 230 8.90 20.63 -7.13
N LYS A 231 7.85 20.07 -7.75
CA LYS A 231 6.49 20.59 -7.61
C LYS A 231 5.92 20.43 -6.20
N LEU A 232 6.35 19.44 -5.41
CA LEU A 232 5.89 19.29 -4.03
C LEU A 232 6.55 20.31 -3.11
N ARG A 233 7.85 20.60 -3.32
CA ARG A 233 8.63 21.53 -2.50
C ARG A 233 8.09 22.96 -2.49
N THR A 234 7.27 23.33 -3.47
CA THR A 234 6.61 24.65 -3.52
C THR A 234 5.45 24.77 -2.53
N SER A 235 4.92 23.65 -2.04
CA SER A 235 3.81 23.64 -1.10
C SER A 235 4.28 23.93 0.33
N PRO A 236 3.60 24.80 1.09
CA PRO A 236 3.87 25.00 2.52
C PRO A 236 3.78 23.69 3.33
N ARG A 237 2.91 22.76 2.93
CA ARG A 237 2.75 21.45 3.60
C ARG A 237 4.00 20.58 3.46
N PHE A 238 4.78 20.73 2.38
CA PHE A 238 6.07 20.03 2.24
C PHE A 238 7.01 20.40 3.38
N LYS A 239 7.12 21.70 3.69
CA LYS A 239 7.94 22.18 4.80
C LYS A 239 7.48 21.58 6.13
N THR A 240 6.16 21.58 6.40
CA THR A 240 5.61 20.96 7.61
C THR A 240 5.94 19.47 7.73
N ILE A 241 5.93 18.73 6.62
CA ILE A 241 6.30 17.30 6.62
C ILE A 241 7.78 17.14 6.96
N ILE A 242 8.66 17.90 6.31
CA ILE A 242 10.11 17.76 6.48
C ILE A 242 10.62 18.29 7.82
N ASP A 243 10.01 19.36 8.35
CA ASP A 243 10.38 19.93 9.65
C ASP A 243 10.26 18.88 10.77
N LYS A 244 9.32 17.91 10.69
CA LYS A 244 9.21 16.77 11.62
C LYS A 244 10.47 15.90 11.71
N TYR A 245 11.27 15.89 10.64
CA TYR A 245 12.50 15.10 10.50
C TYR A 245 13.77 15.97 10.53
N ASP A 246 13.61 17.30 10.51
CA ASP A 246 14.69 18.27 10.74
C ASP A 246 14.78 18.74 12.19
N GLU A 247 13.74 18.51 13.01
CA GLU A 247 13.84 18.79 14.44
C GLU A 247 15.03 18.02 15.06
N PRO A 248 15.89 18.70 15.84
CA PRO A 248 17.13 18.13 16.32
C PRO A 248 16.87 17.10 17.43
N PHE A 249 16.50 15.88 17.03
CA PHE A 249 16.88 14.66 17.73
C PHE A 249 18.36 14.43 17.43
N ILE A 250 19.25 15.30 17.91
CA ILE A 250 20.14 15.10 19.05
C ILE A 250 20.62 16.52 19.41
N ASN A 251 20.07 17.13 20.46
CA ASN A 251 20.70 18.32 21.02
C ASN A 251 22.04 17.89 21.64
N GLU A 252 23.13 18.49 21.18
CA GLU A 252 24.48 18.31 21.72
C GLU A 252 24.53 18.49 23.24
N ALA A 253 23.58 19.26 23.81
CA ALA A 253 23.36 19.40 25.25
C ALA A 253 22.87 18.10 25.92
N ALA A 254 22.03 17.29 25.27
CA ALA A 254 21.58 16.00 25.80
C ALA A 254 22.72 14.97 25.81
N ILE A 255 23.54 14.93 24.74
CA ILE A 255 24.75 14.10 24.70
C ILE A 255 25.80 14.59 25.70
N SER A 256 25.97 15.90 25.87
CA SER A 256 26.92 16.48 26.83
C SER A 256 26.47 16.27 28.28
N ALA A 257 25.17 16.33 28.57
CA ALA A 257 24.62 16.00 29.87
C ALA A 257 24.84 14.52 30.21
N ILE A 258 24.62 13.61 29.25
CA ILE A 258 24.91 12.18 29.41
C ILE A 258 26.41 11.93 29.60
N LYS A 259 27.28 12.56 28.80
CA LYS A 259 28.75 12.46 28.98
C LYS A 259 29.23 12.97 30.33
N ASN A 260 28.64 14.05 30.87
CA ASN A 260 28.99 14.56 32.19
C ASN A 260 28.54 13.62 33.32
N ILE A 261 27.39 12.96 33.17
CA ILE A 261 26.91 11.94 34.11
C ILE A 261 27.84 10.71 34.12
N PHE A 262 28.31 10.26 32.95
CA PHE A 262 29.22 9.11 32.84
C PHE A 262 30.70 9.43 33.13
N SER A 263 31.12 10.70 33.10
CA SER A 263 32.46 11.15 33.47
C SER A 263 32.67 11.26 34.99
N PHE A 264 31.59 11.34 35.78
CA PHE A 264 31.63 11.49 37.25
C PHE A 264 32.15 10.26 38.01
N GLY A 265 32.46 9.16 37.31
CA GLY A 265 32.95 7.91 37.89
C GLY A 265 34.46 7.66 37.81
N ARG A 266 35.27 8.60 37.30
CA ARG A 266 36.74 8.45 37.29
C ARG A 266 37.42 9.62 37.99
N LYS A 267 37.70 9.46 39.29
CA LYS A 267 38.83 10.12 39.94
C LYS A 267 39.64 9.11 40.74
N LYS A 268 40.89 8.98 40.27
CA LYS A 268 42.12 8.45 40.89
C LYS A 268 42.07 7.06 41.51
#